data_AF-A0A8C2HRF0-F1
#
_entry.id   AF-A0A8C2HRF0-F1
#
_cell.length_a   1.000
_cell.length_b   1.000
_cell.length_c   1.000
_cell.angle_alpha   90.00
_cell.angle_beta   90.00
_cell.angle_gamma   90.00
#
_symmetry.space_group_name_H-M   'P 1'
#
loop_
_entity.id
_entity.type
_entity.pdbx_description
1 polymer ?
#
loop_
_entity_poly.entity_id
_entity_poly.type
_entity_poly.pdbx_seq_one_letter_code
_entity_poly.pdbx_strand_id
1 'polypeptide(L)'
;LDDEHPDVPETAVIGIPHEIKGEVPFAFVVLKESATENQRAVVEEMRHLVATKIAKYAVPDHFLVVKRLPKTRSGKIMRRILRKVAMQDTSNLGDISTLDDPSVVSEIIEAHKRYRSHAAKK
;
A
#
# COMPACT_ATOMS: atom_id res chain seq x y z
N LEU A 1 -9.88 -1.44 -7.81
CA LEU A 1 -8.54 -1.88 -8.29
C LEU A 1 -8.29 -3.31 -7.82
N ASP A 2 -8.57 -3.55 -6.54
CA ASP A 2 -8.84 -4.86 -5.93
C ASP A 2 -9.66 -5.82 -6.79
N ASP A 3 -10.80 -5.40 -7.39
CA ASP A 3 -11.62 -6.32 -8.19
C ASP A 3 -11.13 -6.56 -9.63
N GLU A 4 -10.05 -5.90 -10.08
CA GLU A 4 -9.62 -5.96 -11.48
C GLU A 4 -8.34 -6.76 -11.75
N HIS A 5 -7.59 -7.15 -10.71
CA HIS A 5 -6.41 -7.99 -10.86
C HIS A 5 -6.57 -9.32 -10.09
N PRO A 6 -6.53 -10.48 -10.76
CA PRO A 6 -6.88 -11.77 -10.14
C PRO A 6 -5.98 -12.15 -8.96
N ASP A 7 -4.72 -11.69 -8.95
CA ASP A 7 -3.77 -11.97 -7.88
C ASP A 7 -3.74 -10.95 -6.74
N VAL A 8 -4.56 -9.91 -6.80
CA VAL A 8 -4.57 -8.81 -5.83
C VAL A 8 -5.93 -8.74 -5.12
N PRO A 9 -6.14 -9.54 -4.06
CA PRO A 9 -7.42 -9.57 -3.36
C PRO A 9 -7.77 -8.25 -2.67
N GLU A 10 -6.78 -7.46 -2.26
CA GLU A 10 -7.01 -6.20 -1.56
C GLU A 10 -6.00 -5.13 -1.94
N THR A 11 -6.49 -3.90 -2.06
CA THR A 11 -5.65 -2.73 -2.24
C THR A 11 -6.14 -1.56 -1.39
N ALA A 12 -5.21 -0.69 -1.00
CA ALA A 12 -5.55 0.61 -0.45
C ALA A 12 -4.62 1.67 -1.02
N VAL A 13 -5.20 2.70 -1.64
CA VAL A 13 -4.45 3.84 -2.16
C VAL A 13 -4.67 5.03 -1.23
N ILE A 14 -3.58 5.70 -0.87
CA ILE A 14 -3.57 6.97 -0.15
C ILE A 14 -2.69 7.93 -0.94
N GLY A 15 -3.00 9.23 -0.93
CA GLY A 15 -2.05 10.20 -1.48
C GLY A 15 -1.06 10.69 -0.43
N ILE A 16 0.17 10.94 -0.86
CA ILE A 16 1.23 11.51 -0.03
C ILE A 16 1.75 12.81 -0.64
N PRO A 17 2.23 13.76 0.18
CA PRO A 17 2.86 14.97 -0.33
C PRO A 17 4.06 14.66 -1.23
N HIS A 18 4.19 15.41 -2.32
CA HIS A 18 5.31 15.34 -3.26
C HIS A 18 5.72 16.75 -3.68
N GLU A 19 7.00 17.08 -3.63
CA GLU A 19 7.51 18.46 -3.81
C GLU A 19 7.11 19.08 -5.15
N ILE A 20 7.19 18.32 -6.24
CA ILE A 20 6.86 18.80 -7.60
C ILE A 20 5.36 18.63 -7.94
N LYS A 21 4.78 17.45 -7.66
CA LYS A 21 3.43 17.07 -8.07
C LYS A 21 2.34 17.49 -7.07
N GLY A 22 2.71 18.05 -5.92
CA GLY A 22 1.79 18.36 -4.81
C GLY A 22 1.43 17.12 -4.00
N GLU A 23 0.68 16.19 -4.60
CA GLU A 23 0.28 14.91 -3.99
C GLU A 23 0.42 13.78 -5.03
N VAL A 24 0.95 12.63 -4.61
CA VAL A 24 1.08 11.44 -5.46
C VAL A 24 0.42 10.22 -4.82
N PRO A 25 -0.16 9.30 -5.62
CA PRO A 25 -0.77 8.10 -5.07
C PRO A 25 0.30 7.10 -4.60
N PHE A 26 0.06 6.54 -3.41
CA PHE A 26 0.82 5.46 -2.80
C PHE A 26 -0.12 4.28 -2.59
N ALA A 27 0.16 3.16 -3.26
CA ALA A 27 -0.65 1.95 -3.21
C ALA A 27 -0.05 0.92 -2.25
N PHE A 28 -0.87 0.46 -1.31
CA PHE A 28 -0.64 -0.74 -0.52
C PHE A 28 -1.36 -1.90 -1.20
N VAL A 29 -0.65 -2.99 -1.46
CA VAL A 29 -1.13 -4.11 -2.27
C VAL A 29 -0.97 -5.39 -1.46
N VAL A 30 -2.06 -6.15 -1.32
CA VAL A 30 -2.03 -7.51 -0.78
C VAL A 30 -2.07 -8.47 -1.95
N LEU A 31 -1.17 -9.44 -1.96
CA LEU A 31 -1.12 -10.48 -2.99
C LEU A 31 -1.72 -11.79 -2.47
N LYS A 32 -2.26 -12.60 -3.37
CA LYS A 32 -2.50 -14.02 -3.09
C LYS A 32 -1.17 -14.72 -2.79
N GLU A 33 -1.20 -15.73 -1.94
CA GLU A 33 -0.02 -16.53 -1.59
C GLU A 33 0.67 -17.09 -2.85
N SER A 34 -0.12 -17.57 -3.82
CA SER A 34 0.35 -18.09 -5.12
C SER A 34 1.11 -17.08 -5.99
N ALA A 35 0.96 -15.78 -5.72
CA ALA A 35 1.53 -14.70 -6.50
C ALA A 35 2.70 -13.99 -5.81
N THR A 36 3.06 -14.40 -4.59
CA THR A 36 4.14 -13.79 -3.80
C THR A 36 5.50 -13.88 -4.48
N GLU A 37 5.84 -15.03 -5.08
CA GLU A 37 7.07 -15.22 -5.87
C GLU A 37 7.11 -14.34 -7.13
N ASN A 38 5.94 -13.98 -7.67
CA ASN A 38 5.80 -13.16 -8.87
C ASN A 38 5.49 -11.69 -8.55
N GLN A 39 5.77 -11.24 -7.32
CA GLN A 39 5.43 -9.90 -6.83
C GLN A 39 5.77 -8.78 -7.82
N ARG A 40 6.95 -8.83 -8.44
CA ARG A 40 7.40 -7.79 -9.36
C ARG A 40 6.54 -7.74 -10.63
N ALA A 41 6.20 -8.90 -11.19
CA ALA A 41 5.36 -8.98 -12.38
C ALA A 41 3.96 -8.43 -12.10
N VAL A 42 3.35 -8.84 -10.99
CA VAL A 42 2.02 -8.36 -10.56
C VAL A 42 2.00 -6.84 -10.36
N VAL A 43 3.06 -6.25 -9.80
CA VAL A 43 3.15 -4.79 -9.66
C VAL A 43 3.23 -4.08 -11.01
N GLU A 44 3.95 -4.63 -12.00
CA GLU A 44 3.95 -4.05 -13.35
C GLU A 44 2.60 -4.19 -14.05
N GLU A 45 1.92 -5.33 -13.89
CA GLU A 45 0.57 -5.56 -14.41
C GLU A 45 -0.42 -4.56 -13.80
N MET A 46 -0.35 -4.33 -12.48
CA MET A 46 -1.14 -3.31 -11.79
C MET A 46 -0.87 -1.89 -12.32
N ARG A 47 0.39 -1.53 -12.59
CA ARG A 47 0.70 -0.23 -13.23
C ARG A 47 0.06 -0.10 -14.61
N HIS A 48 0.18 -1.14 -15.44
CA HIS A 48 -0.39 -1.16 -16.77
C HIS A 48 -1.92 -1.07 -16.73
N LEU A 49 -2.55 -1.80 -15.80
CA LEU A 49 -3.98 -1.80 -15.58
C LEU A 49 -4.47 -0.38 -15.22
N VAL A 50 -3.84 0.28 -14.24
CA VAL A 50 -4.20 1.66 -13.85
C VAL A 50 -4.01 2.64 -15.00
N ALA A 51 -2.89 2.55 -15.72
CA ALA A 51 -2.60 3.43 -16.85
C ALA A 51 -3.65 3.34 -17.97
N THR A 52 -4.16 2.13 -18.20
CA THR A 52 -5.10 1.81 -19.28
C THR A 52 -6.55 2.07 -18.88
N LYS A 53 -6.93 1.74 -17.64
CA LYS A 53 -8.32 1.82 -17.15
C LYS A 53 -8.69 3.19 -16.59
N ILE A 54 -7.73 3.88 -15.97
CA ILE A 54 -7.95 5.16 -15.32
C ILE A 54 -7.27 6.26 -16.14
N ALA A 55 -5.94 6.36 -16.03
CA ALA A 55 -5.09 7.24 -16.82
C ALA A 55 -3.63 7.07 -16.40
N LYS A 56 -2.70 7.47 -17.28
CA LYS A 56 -1.26 7.49 -16.95
C LYS A 56 -0.92 8.32 -15.70
N TYR A 57 -1.60 9.44 -15.48
CA TYR A 57 -1.36 10.29 -14.30
C TYR A 57 -1.90 9.68 -12.99
N ALA A 58 -2.80 8.70 -13.07
CA ALA A 58 -3.39 8.04 -11.91
C ALA A 58 -2.56 6.84 -11.43
N VAL A 59 -1.54 6.43 -12.19
CA VAL A 59 -0.62 5.35 -11.79
C VAL A 59 0.07 5.75 -10.50
N PRO A 60 -0.05 4.95 -9.42
CA PRO A 60 0.67 5.23 -8.18
C PRO A 60 2.18 5.31 -8.42
N ASP A 61 2.80 6.35 -7.87
CA ASP A 61 4.25 6.50 -7.88
C ASP A 61 4.91 5.40 -7.01
N HIS A 62 4.18 4.93 -5.98
CA HIS A 62 4.65 3.93 -5.05
C HIS A 62 3.69 2.75 -4.98
N PHE A 63 4.28 1.55 -5.00
CA PHE A 63 3.59 0.28 -4.76
C PHE A 63 4.33 -0.45 -3.64
N LEU A 64 3.68 -0.60 -2.49
CA LEU A 64 4.18 -1.36 -1.36
C LEU A 64 3.35 -2.63 -1.21
N VAL A 65 3.99 -3.77 -1.39
CA VAL A 65 3.37 -5.06 -1.12
C VAL A 65 3.43 -5.35 0.38
N VAL A 66 2.27 -5.69 0.94
CA VAL A 66 2.07 -5.99 2.36
C VAL A 66 1.30 -7.30 2.50
N LYS A 67 1.45 -7.98 3.64
CA LYS A 67 0.75 -9.23 3.89
C LYS A 67 -0.76 -9.06 4.05
N ARG A 68 -1.18 -7.93 4.60
CA ARG A 68 -2.59 -7.58 4.89
C ARG A 68 -2.72 -6.09 5.22
N LEU A 69 -3.94 -5.58 5.16
CA LEU A 69 -4.26 -4.18 5.47
C LEU A 69 -4.77 -4.02 6.91
N PRO A 70 -4.56 -2.85 7.55
CA PRO A 70 -5.04 -2.60 8.89
C PRO A 70 -6.56 -2.42 8.85
N LYS A 71 -7.31 -3.38 9.37
CA LYS A 71 -8.78 -3.38 9.35
C LYS A 71 -9.33 -3.27 10.76
N THR A 72 -10.46 -2.61 10.91
CA THR A 72 -11.25 -2.68 12.15
C THR A 72 -11.93 -4.03 12.27
N ARG A 73 -12.43 -4.37 13.46
CA ARG A 73 -13.29 -5.56 13.66
C ARG A 73 -14.54 -5.61 12.76
N SER A 74 -14.92 -4.47 12.16
CA SER A 74 -16.00 -4.38 11.16
C SER A 74 -15.54 -4.55 9.70
N GLY A 75 -14.26 -4.86 9.47
CA GLY A 75 -13.65 -5.02 8.14
C GLY A 75 -13.22 -3.71 7.46
N LYS A 76 -13.52 -2.54 8.04
CA LYS A 76 -13.13 -1.25 7.45
C LYS A 76 -11.63 -1.02 7.52
N ILE A 77 -11.00 -0.67 6.39
CA ILE A 77 -9.58 -0.33 6.31
C ILE A 77 -9.30 1.01 7.02
N MET A 78 -8.36 1.02 7.97
CA MET A 78 -7.88 2.21 8.68
C MET A 78 -6.83 2.97 7.87
N ARG A 79 -7.28 3.65 6.80
CA ARG A 79 -6.43 4.43 5.88
C ARG A 79 -5.55 5.49 6.58
N ARG A 80 -5.98 5.98 7.75
CA ARG A 80 -5.21 6.91 8.59
C ARG A 80 -3.84 6.33 8.99
N ILE A 81 -3.79 5.04 9.33
CA ILE A 81 -2.53 4.34 9.69
C ILE A 81 -1.64 4.21 8.46
N LEU A 82 -2.20 3.80 7.32
CA LEU A 82 -1.47 3.68 6.06
C LEU A 82 -0.81 5.02 5.65
N ARG A 83 -1.55 6.13 5.77
CA ARG A 83 -1.02 7.47 5.51
C ARG A 83 0.14 7.83 6.43
N LYS A 84 0.00 7.59 7.74
CA LYS A 84 1.06 7.79 8.73
C LYS A 84 2.33 7.01 8.38
N VAL A 85 2.20 5.73 8.01
CA VAL A 85 3.34 4.89 7.63
C VAL A 85 4.01 5.41 6.36
N ALA A 86 3.24 5.70 5.30
CA ALA A 86 3.78 6.22 4.05
C ALA A 86 4.50 7.57 4.22
N MET A 87 4.01 8.42 5.12
CA MET A 87 4.62 9.72 5.48
C MET A 87 5.74 9.60 6.52
N GLN A 88 6.12 8.38 6.95
CA GLN A 88 7.15 8.14 7.97
C GLN A 88 6.81 8.69 9.37
N ASP A 89 5.57 9.10 9.61
CA ASP A 89 5.09 9.64 10.88
C ASP A 89 4.48 8.53 11.74
N THR A 90 5.31 7.59 12.19
CA THR A 90 4.87 6.41 12.95
C THR A 90 5.00 6.58 14.47
N SER A 91 5.40 7.75 14.96
CA SER A 91 5.58 8.04 16.39
C SER A 91 4.25 8.13 17.13
N ASN A 92 3.19 8.58 16.46
CA ASN A 92 1.85 8.68 17.01
C ASN A 92 0.80 8.20 16.01
N LEU A 93 0.36 6.95 16.16
CA LEU A 93 -0.68 6.34 15.33
C LEU A 93 -2.09 6.54 15.89
N GLY A 94 -2.27 7.34 16.93
CA GLY A 94 -3.55 7.54 17.62
C GLY A 94 -4.13 6.24 18.17
N ASP A 95 -5.44 6.21 18.37
CA ASP A 95 -6.13 5.01 18.85
C ASP A 95 -6.18 3.93 17.75
N ILE A 96 -5.68 2.74 18.10
CA ILE A 96 -5.66 1.53 17.27
C ILE A 96 -6.40 0.36 17.94
N SER A 97 -7.08 0.58 19.07
CA SER A 97 -7.80 -0.45 19.84
C SER A 97 -8.93 -1.12 19.07
N THR A 98 -9.42 -0.46 18.03
CA THR A 98 -10.50 -0.93 17.14
C THR A 98 -10.01 -1.85 16.03
N LEU A 99 -8.69 -2.00 15.85
CA LEU A 99 -8.13 -2.98 14.91
C LEU A 99 -8.55 -4.40 15.29
N ASP A 100 -8.77 -5.21 14.26
CA ASP A 100 -8.95 -6.66 14.43
C ASP A 100 -7.66 -7.30 14.95
N ASP A 101 -6.53 -6.89 14.40
CA ASP A 101 -5.20 -7.31 14.82
C ASP A 101 -4.21 -6.13 14.78
N PRO A 102 -3.80 -5.60 15.94
CA PRO A 102 -2.83 -4.51 16.03
C PRO A 102 -1.43 -4.82 15.45
N SER A 103 -1.03 -6.08 15.36
CA SER A 103 0.32 -6.47 14.91
C SER A 103 0.59 -6.13 13.43
N VAL A 104 -0.47 -6.02 12.63
CA VAL A 104 -0.42 -5.59 11.22
C VAL A 104 0.29 -4.24 11.05
N VAL A 105 0.17 -3.36 12.04
CA VAL A 105 0.78 -2.03 12.00
C VAL A 105 2.30 -2.15 11.95
N SER A 106 2.87 -2.95 12.85
CA SER A 106 4.31 -3.20 12.91
C SER A 106 4.82 -3.90 11.65
N GLU A 107 4.05 -4.86 11.12
CA GLU A 107 4.37 -5.55 9.86
C GLU A 107 4.47 -4.56 8.68
N ILE A 108 3.49 -3.66 8.55
CA ILE A 108 3.47 -2.65 7.47
C ILE A 108 4.61 -1.64 7.62
N ILE A 109 4.92 -1.23 8.86
CA ILE A 109 6.06 -0.34 9.13
C ILE A 109 7.37 -1.00 8.69
N GLU A 110 7.56 -2.28 9.02
CA GLU A 110 8.75 -3.03 8.63
C GLU A 110 8.83 -3.24 7.11
N ALA A 111 7.71 -3.58 6.46
CA ALA A 111 7.64 -3.66 4.99
C ALA A 111 8.00 -2.32 4.34
N HIS A 112 7.49 -1.21 4.86
CA HIS A 112 7.81 0.14 4.37
C HIS A 112 9.30 0.48 4.54
N LYS A 113 9.90 0.16 5.69
CA LYS A 113 11.35 0.34 5.90
C LYS A 113 12.16 -0.41 4.85
N ARG A 114 11.83 -1.68 4.60
CA ARG A 114 12.49 -2.50 3.56
C ARG A 114 12.32 -1.90 2.18
N TYR A 115 11.10 -1.49 1.82
CA TYR A 115 10.79 -0.84 0.55
C TYR A 115 11.69 0.38 0.31
N ARG A 116 11.82 1.26 1.30
CA ARG A 116 12.69 2.45 1.17
C ARG A 116 14.17 2.11 1.07
N SER A 117 14.65 1.11 1.80
CA SER A 117 16.05 0.67 1.71
C SER A 117 16.42 0.15 0.32
N HIS A 118 15.45 -0.39 -0.43
CA HIS A 118 15.64 -0.78 -1.82
C HIS A 118 15.47 0.39 -2.80
N ALA A 119 14.57 1.33 -2.51
CA ALA A 119 14.39 2.54 -3.30
C ALA A 119 15.60 3.47 -3.23
N ALA A 120 16.24 3.60 -2.07
CA ALA A 120 17.43 4.45 -1.87
C ALA A 120 18.73 3.87 -2.46
N LYS A 121 18.72 2.59 -2.87
CA LYS A 121 19.86 1.91 -3.52
C LYS A 121 19.79 1.95 -5.05
N LYS A 122 18.71 2.47 -5.60
CA LYS A 122 18.50 2.70 -7.03
C LYS A 122 18.71 4.17 -7.36
#